data_AF-F6VRB2-F1
#
_entry.id   AF-F6VRB2-F1
#
_cell.length_a   1.000
_cell.length_b   1.000
_cell.length_c   1.000
_cell.angle_alpha   90.00
_cell.angle_beta   90.00
_cell.angle_gamma   90.00
#
_symmetry.space_group_name_H-M   'P 1'
#
loop_
_entity.id
_entity.type
_entity.pdbx_description
1 polymer ?
#
loop_
_entity_poly.entity_id
_entity_poly.type
_entity_poly.pdbx_seq_one_letter_code
_entity_poly.pdbx_strand_id
1 'polypeptide(L)'
;PAPPVPGDLQCPACVELFGSCSENSDIVTCPKGTIRCYRGSINLRGGGLSSSLDLQGCMAQPSRYLLNHIRNIGVFSVIETLSTRLQDKKDSFITE
;
A
#
# COMPACT_ATOMS: atom_id res chain seq x y z
N PRO A 1 3.68 -17.89 17.35
CA PRO A 1 4.54 -16.68 17.46
C PRO A 1 3.87 -15.63 18.36
N ALA A 2 4.62 -14.95 19.24
CA ALA A 2 4.07 -13.86 20.05
C ALA A 2 3.87 -12.59 19.20
N PRO A 3 2.85 -11.76 19.50
CA PRO A 3 2.65 -10.51 18.77
C PRO A 3 3.83 -9.55 18.96
N PRO A 4 4.18 -8.74 17.94
CA PRO A 4 5.22 -7.72 18.08
C PRO A 4 4.88 -6.71 19.18
N VAL A 5 5.91 -6.15 19.82
CA VAL A 5 5.73 -5.09 20.81
C VAL A 5 5.08 -3.88 20.12
N PRO A 6 3.93 -3.36 20.62
CA PRO A 6 3.30 -2.18 20.06
C PRO A 6 4.23 -0.95 20.12
N GLY A 7 4.16 -0.11 19.10
CA GLY A 7 4.74 1.23 19.08
C GLY A 7 3.64 2.29 19.23
N ASP A 8 3.97 3.53 18.86
CA ASP A 8 3.09 4.68 19.05
C ASP A 8 2.43 5.18 17.75
N LEU A 9 2.93 4.74 16.59
CA LEU A 9 2.39 5.15 15.28
C LEU A 9 1.09 4.40 14.99
N GLN A 10 0.08 5.11 14.51
CA GLN A 10 -1.17 4.51 14.02
C GLN A 10 -1.32 4.73 12.52
N CYS A 11 -1.75 3.70 11.80
CA CYS A 11 -1.91 3.74 10.34
C CYS A 11 -3.21 3.05 9.93
N PRO A 12 -3.83 3.47 8.82
CA PRO A 12 -4.85 2.65 8.17
C PRO A 12 -4.23 1.33 7.70
N ALA A 13 -4.95 0.23 7.89
CA ALA A 13 -4.56 -1.09 7.43
C ALA A 13 -5.63 -1.68 6.52
N CYS A 14 -5.23 -2.03 5.31
CA CYS A 14 -6.09 -2.67 4.34
C CYS A 14 -5.24 -3.35 3.26
N VAL A 15 -5.73 -4.46 2.72
CA VAL A 15 -5.16 -5.14 1.56
C VAL A 15 -6.32 -5.62 0.70
N GLU A 16 -6.41 -5.10 -0.51
CA GLU A 16 -7.47 -5.45 -1.46
C GLU A 16 -6.89 -5.88 -2.80
N LEU A 17 -7.29 -7.07 -3.25
CA LEU A 17 -6.95 -7.58 -4.56
C LEU A 17 -8.16 -7.42 -5.48
N PHE A 18 -7.97 -6.81 -6.64
CA PHE A 18 -9.05 -6.45 -7.58
C PHE A 18 -9.97 -5.30 -7.11
N GLY A 19 -9.72 -4.73 -5.93
CA GLY A 19 -10.46 -3.59 -5.38
C GLY A 19 -9.54 -2.46 -4.95
N SER A 20 -10.11 -1.53 -4.18
CA SER A 20 -9.42 -0.36 -3.64
C SER A 20 -9.67 -0.29 -2.14
N CYS A 21 -8.65 0.04 -1.36
CA CYS A 21 -8.82 0.28 0.06
C CYS A 21 -9.65 1.54 0.31
N SER A 22 -10.69 1.43 1.14
CA SER A 22 -11.53 2.56 1.54
C SER A 22 -10.73 3.63 2.28
N GLU A 23 -11.16 4.89 2.16
CA GLU A 23 -10.59 5.98 2.97
C GLU A 23 -10.81 5.76 4.48
N ASN A 24 -11.86 5.02 4.83
CA ASN A 24 -12.21 4.65 6.20
C ASN A 24 -11.64 3.29 6.60
N SER A 25 -10.48 2.91 6.05
CA SER A 25 -9.79 1.68 6.46
C SER A 25 -9.52 1.68 7.97
N ASP A 26 -9.61 0.50 8.59
CA ASP A 26 -9.40 0.35 10.03
C ASP A 26 -8.03 0.89 10.45
N ILE A 27 -8.01 1.67 11.53
CA ILE A 27 -6.78 2.23 12.09
C ILE A 27 -6.18 1.22 13.07
N VAL A 28 -4.91 0.86 12.85
CA VAL A 28 -4.17 -0.07 13.69
C VAL A 28 -2.95 0.58 14.32
N THR A 29 -2.61 0.15 15.53
CA THR A 29 -1.36 0.52 16.19
C THR A 29 -0.20 -0.29 15.61
N CYS A 30 0.78 0.41 15.04
CA CYS A 30 1.92 -0.19 14.41
C CYS A 30 2.91 -0.78 15.42
N PRO A 31 3.67 -1.82 15.03
CA PRO A 31 4.71 -2.37 15.88
C PRO A 31 5.86 -1.39 16.07
N LYS A 32 6.57 -1.53 17.19
CA LYS A 32 7.76 -0.73 17.50
C LYS A 32 8.81 -0.87 16.40
N GLY A 33 9.41 0.26 15.99
CA GLY A 33 10.36 0.32 14.87
C GLY A 33 9.72 0.66 13.52
N THR A 34 8.39 0.76 13.45
CA THR A 34 7.71 1.37 12.29
C THR A 34 8.04 2.85 12.22
N ILE A 35 8.36 3.37 11.03
CA ILE A 35 8.75 4.78 10.84
C ILE A 35 7.71 5.59 10.06
N ARG A 36 6.80 4.94 9.31
CA ARG A 36 5.70 5.62 8.59
C ARG A 36 4.55 4.68 8.23
N CYS A 37 3.46 5.28 7.77
CA CYS A 37 2.42 4.57 7.05
C CYS A 37 2.76 4.48 5.56
N TYR A 38 2.50 3.32 4.97
CA TYR A 38 2.49 3.10 3.53
C TYR A 38 1.05 3.20 3.01
N ARG A 39 0.90 3.78 1.82
CA ARG A 39 -0.35 3.78 1.06
C ARG A 39 0.00 3.79 -0.43
N GLY A 40 -0.46 2.80 -1.16
CA GLY A 40 -0.11 2.64 -2.56
C GLY A 40 -0.76 1.42 -3.19
N SER A 41 -0.48 1.24 -4.47
CA SER A 41 -0.96 0.12 -5.25
C SER A 41 0.17 -0.55 -6.04
N ILE A 42 0.04 -1.86 -6.22
CA ILE A 42 0.98 -2.70 -6.96
C ILE A 42 0.23 -3.34 -8.11
N ASN A 43 0.56 -2.93 -9.33
CA ASN A 43 0.02 -3.51 -10.55
C ASN A 43 0.87 -4.71 -10.96
N LEU A 44 0.23 -5.86 -11.13
CA LEU A 44 0.84 -7.13 -11.50
C LEU A 44 0.37 -7.53 -12.90
N ARG A 45 1.32 -7.84 -13.80
CA ARG A 45 1.02 -8.34 -15.15
C ARG A 45 1.96 -9.47 -15.53
N GLY A 46 1.42 -10.60 -15.96
CA GLY A 46 2.19 -11.74 -16.43
C GLY A 46 1.56 -13.08 -16.06
N GLY A 47 1.96 -14.17 -16.71
CA GLY A 47 1.49 -15.52 -16.35
C GLY A 47 -0.04 -15.71 -16.44
N GLY A 48 -0.73 -14.92 -17.27
CA GLY A 48 -2.20 -14.93 -17.37
C GLY A 48 -2.93 -14.08 -16.32
N LEU A 49 -2.21 -13.43 -15.40
CA LEU A 49 -2.78 -12.50 -14.42
C LEU A 49 -2.55 -11.05 -14.86
N SER A 50 -3.60 -10.24 -14.74
CA SER A 50 -3.53 -8.78 -14.83
C SER A 50 -4.41 -8.21 -13.73
N SER A 51 -3.80 -7.77 -12.63
CA SER A 51 -4.52 -7.32 -11.43
C SER A 51 -3.79 -6.16 -10.75
N SER A 52 -4.51 -5.43 -9.91
CA SER A 52 -3.94 -4.45 -8.99
C SER A 52 -4.21 -4.88 -7.55
N LEU A 53 -3.21 -4.70 -6.71
CA LEU A 53 -3.30 -4.84 -5.25
C LEU A 53 -3.24 -3.44 -4.66
N ASP A 54 -4.28 -3.00 -3.97
CA ASP A 54 -4.26 -1.78 -3.16
C ASP A 54 -3.91 -2.16 -1.72
N LEU A 55 -3.01 -1.42 -1.09
CA LEU A 55 -2.60 -1.72 0.28
C LEU A 55 -2.18 -0.50 1.08
N GLN A 56 -2.54 -0.56 2.35
CA GLN A 56 -2.26 0.45 3.37
C GLN A 56 -1.74 -0.25 4.61
N GLY A 57 -0.77 0.35 5.31
CA GLY A 57 -0.30 -0.23 6.56
C GLY A 57 0.98 0.36 7.11
N CYS A 58 1.50 -0.30 8.15
CA CYS A 58 2.73 0.08 8.83
C CYS A 58 3.96 -0.30 7.99
N MET A 59 4.92 0.62 7.84
CA MET A 59 6.17 0.38 7.14
C MET A 59 7.39 0.81 7.98
N ALA A 60 8.27 -0.16 8.25
CA ALA A 60 9.56 0.07 8.91
C ALA A 60 10.71 0.37 7.93
N GLN A 61 10.52 0.06 6.63
CA GLN A 61 11.58 0.26 5.63
C GLN A 61 11.80 1.75 5.35
N PRO A 62 13.05 2.21 5.16
CA PRO A 62 13.36 3.61 4.79
C PRO A 62 12.88 4.00 3.39
N SER A 63 12.89 3.04 2.44
CA SER A 63 12.44 3.25 1.06
C SER A 63 10.94 3.45 0.96
N ARG A 64 10.49 4.54 0.32
CA ARG A 64 9.05 4.86 0.19
C ARG A 64 8.24 3.79 -0.54
N TYR A 65 8.92 2.92 -1.27
CA TYR A 65 8.37 1.85 -2.07
C TYR A 65 8.56 0.51 -1.34
N LEU A 66 7.48 -0.27 -1.15
CA LEU A 66 7.48 -1.60 -0.55
C LEU A 66 8.39 -2.57 -1.31
N LEU A 67 8.36 -2.51 -2.64
CA LEU A 67 9.15 -3.38 -3.50
C LEU A 67 10.53 -2.81 -3.80
N ASN A 68 10.89 -1.66 -3.21
CA ASN A 68 12.18 -1.01 -3.38
C ASN A 68 12.65 -0.95 -4.85
N HIS A 69 11.73 -0.56 -5.75
CA HIS A 69 11.96 -0.45 -7.19
C HIS A 69 12.14 -1.76 -7.97
N ILE A 70 11.86 -2.92 -7.37
CA ILE A 70 11.77 -4.18 -8.10
C ILE A 70 10.65 -4.07 -9.14
N ARG A 71 10.97 -4.41 -10.39
CA ARG A 71 10.04 -4.36 -11.53
C ARG A 71 9.58 -5.73 -12.01
N ASN A 72 10.21 -6.80 -11.54
CA ASN A 72 9.87 -8.16 -11.94
C ASN A 72 9.94 -9.09 -10.73
N ILE A 73 8.90 -9.91 -10.56
CA ILE A 73 8.84 -10.98 -9.56
C ILE A 73 8.49 -12.26 -10.32
N GLY A 74 9.51 -13.08 -10.62
CA GLY A 74 9.35 -14.23 -11.49
C GLY A 74 8.80 -13.83 -12.87
N VAL A 75 7.64 -14.38 -13.24
CA VAL A 75 6.95 -14.09 -14.52
C VAL A 75 6.14 -12.79 -14.51
N PHE A 76 5.98 -12.15 -13.34
CA PHE A 76 5.19 -10.94 -13.21
C PHE A 76 6.08 -9.72 -13.41
N SER A 77 5.67 -8.86 -14.33
CA SER A 77 6.07 -7.45 -14.33
C SER A 77 5.24 -6.68 -13.31
N VAL A 78 5.90 -5.76 -12.61
CA VAL A 78 5.35 -5.08 -11.44
C VAL A 78 5.58 -3.58 -11.53
N ILE A 79 4.52 -2.81 -11.27
CA ILE A 79 4.59 -1.35 -11.16
C ILE A 79 3.95 -0.95 -9.83
N GLU A 80 4.78 -0.40 -8.95
CA GLU A 80 4.36 0.15 -7.67
C GLU A 80 4.10 1.66 -7.79
N THR A 81 2.93 2.10 -7.34
CA THR A 81 2.52 3.51 -7.33
C THR A 81 2.17 3.91 -5.90
N LEU A 82 2.73 5.02 -5.42
CA LEU A 82 2.39 5.57 -4.11
C LEU A 82 1.15 6.45 -4.23
N SER A 83 0.16 6.21 -3.39
CA SER A 83 -0.97 7.12 -3.26
C SER A 83 -0.57 8.23 -2.29
N THR A 84 -0.45 9.44 -2.81
CA THR A 84 -0.34 10.64 -1.99
C THR A 84 -1.73 11.25 -1.88
N ARG A 85 -2.09 11.84 -0.73
CA ARG A 85 -3.38 12.54 -0.54
C ARG A 85 -3.70 13.64 -1.58
N LEU A 86 -2.75 13.97 -2.47
CA LEU A 86 -2.91 14.91 -3.57
C LEU A 86 -3.51 14.27 -4.83
N GLN A 87 -3.46 12.95 -4.98
CA GLN A 87 -4.07 12.25 -6.13
C GLN A 87 -5.56 12.00 -5.94
N ASP A 88 -6.06 11.87 -4.71
CA ASP A 88 -7.50 11.78 -4.41
C ASP A 88 -8.27 13.05 -4.84
N LYS A 89 -7.57 14.20 -4.94
CA LYS A 89 -8.18 15.44 -5.43
C LYS A 89 -8.25 15.53 -6.96
N LYS A 90 -7.53 14.71 -7.73
CA LYS A 90 -7.53 14.79 -9.20
C LYS A 90 -8.82 14.19 -9.79
N ASP A 91 -9.37 13.14 -9.17
CA ASP A 91 -10.60 12.49 -9.62
C ASP A 91 -11.88 13.17 -9.10
N SER A 92 -11.79 14.05 -8.09
CA SER A 92 -12.95 14.82 -7.62
C SER A 92 -13.25 16.07 -8.45
N PHE A 93 -12.43 16.45 -9.43
CA PHE A 93 -12.67 17.61 -10.31
C PHE A 93 -13.18 17.22 -11.71
N ILE A 94 -13.49 15.95 -11.97
CA ILE A 94 -14.11 15.50 -13.23
C ILE A 94 -15.48 14.88 -12.92
N THR A 95 -16.33 15.62 -12.20
CA THR A 95 -17.78 15.42 -12.22
C THR A 95 -18.46 16.74 -11.87
N GLU A 96 -18.47 17.67 -12.82
CA GLU A 96 -19.54 18.65 -13.03
C GLU A 96 -19.81 18.73 -14.54
#